data_AF-A0A1M5A920-F1
#
_entry.id   AF-A0A1M5A920-F1
#
_cell.length_a   1.000
_cell.length_b   1.000
_cell.length_c   1.000
_cell.angle_alpha   90.00
_cell.angle_beta   90.00
_cell.angle_gamma   90.00
#
_symmetry.space_group_name_H-M   'P 1'
#
loop_
_entity.id
_entity.type
_entity.pdbx_description
1 polymer ?
#
loop_
_entity_poly.entity_id
_entity_poly.type
_entity_poly.pdbx_seq_one_letter_code
_entity_poly.pdbx_strand_id
1 'polypeptide(L)'
;MRLGVWMIVAASLVTASVPALAQSYVGTPLSPPALQAGIVAAVAARLLDPPAAHIRDLAPSLARNGHGYCGKVSPDGTAPFQPFHIIAGEDGSYAVLILPEKGDPPGLARANAVQLLTNFGCLH
;
A
#
# COMPACT_ATOMS: atom_id res chain seq x y z
N MET A 1 -31.07 -56.92 5.55
CA MET A 1 -30.94 -55.52 5.09
C MET A 1 -29.68 -54.94 5.71
N ARG A 2 -28.75 -54.47 4.87
CA ARG A 2 -27.36 -54.14 5.24
C ARG A 2 -27.26 -52.77 5.92
N LEU A 3 -26.35 -52.69 6.91
CA LEU A 3 -26.04 -51.53 7.74
C LEU A 3 -25.57 -50.32 6.91
N GLY A 4 -26.11 -49.14 7.23
CA GLY A 4 -25.61 -47.85 6.76
C GLY A 4 -24.67 -47.23 7.79
N VAL A 5 -23.36 -47.29 7.52
CA VAL A 5 -22.34 -46.56 8.25
C VAL A 5 -22.19 -45.20 7.56
N TRP A 6 -22.55 -44.13 8.27
CA TRP A 6 -22.38 -42.76 7.80
C TRP A 6 -20.92 -42.33 8.01
N MET A 7 -20.24 -42.06 6.91
CA MET A 7 -18.84 -41.61 6.87
C MET A 7 -18.83 -40.08 7.05
N ILE A 8 -18.40 -39.60 8.21
CA ILE A 8 -18.17 -38.18 8.47
C ILE A 8 -16.85 -37.79 7.78
N VAL A 9 -16.95 -37.03 6.70
CA VAL A 9 -15.79 -36.42 6.04
C VAL A 9 -15.39 -35.19 6.86
N ALA A 10 -14.31 -35.32 7.63
CA ALA A 10 -13.65 -34.19 8.27
C ALA A 10 -12.94 -33.35 7.20
N ALA A 11 -13.50 -32.20 6.85
CA ALA A 11 -12.87 -31.23 5.96
C ALA A 11 -11.77 -30.49 6.75
N SER A 12 -10.51 -30.87 6.52
CA SER A 12 -9.35 -30.12 6.98
C SER A 12 -9.32 -28.76 6.27
N LEU A 13 -9.65 -27.69 7.00
CA LEU A 13 -9.39 -26.32 6.59
C LEU A 13 -7.86 -26.11 6.57
N VAL A 14 -7.25 -26.24 5.41
CA VAL A 14 -5.88 -25.77 5.16
C VAL A 14 -5.94 -24.24 5.16
N THR A 15 -5.61 -23.63 6.29
CA THR A 15 -5.29 -22.21 6.36
C THR A 15 -3.97 -22.00 5.62
N ALA A 16 -4.06 -21.60 4.35
CA ALA A 16 -2.92 -21.11 3.60
C ALA A 16 -2.39 -19.85 4.31
N SER A 17 -1.31 -20.00 5.08
CA SER A 17 -0.53 -18.89 5.59
C SER A 17 0.18 -18.23 4.41
N VAL A 18 -0.48 -17.22 3.82
CA VAL A 18 0.15 -16.31 2.87
C VAL A 18 1.35 -15.69 3.59
N PRO A 19 2.56 -15.68 3.01
CA PRO A 19 3.70 -15.02 3.64
C PRO A 19 3.31 -13.56 3.88
N ALA A 20 3.29 -13.16 5.15
CA ALA A 20 3.14 -11.76 5.49
C ALA A 20 4.37 -11.05 4.97
N LEU A 21 4.23 -10.34 3.84
CA LEU A 21 5.26 -9.45 3.32
C LEU A 21 5.72 -8.55 4.47
N ALA A 22 7.03 -8.44 4.68
CA ALA A 22 7.60 -7.65 5.76
C ALA A 22 7.41 -6.15 5.44
N GLN A 23 6.23 -5.64 5.77
CA GLN A 23 5.90 -4.22 5.64
C GLN A 23 6.29 -3.51 6.94
N SER A 24 7.02 -2.41 6.83
CA SER A 24 7.42 -1.59 7.97
C SER A 24 7.06 -0.13 7.73
N TYR A 25 6.65 0.52 8.81
CA TYR A 25 6.40 1.95 8.84
C TYR A 25 7.29 2.61 9.89
N VAL A 26 7.93 3.71 9.52
CA VAL A 26 8.72 4.55 10.43
C VAL A 26 8.23 5.99 10.34
N GLY A 27 7.70 6.51 11.44
CA GLY A 27 7.22 7.89 11.52
C GLY A 27 6.13 8.07 12.58
N THR A 28 5.53 9.25 12.62
CA THR A 28 4.40 9.56 13.50
C THR A 28 3.20 8.69 13.10
N PRO A 29 2.57 7.95 14.03
CA PRO A 29 1.44 7.12 13.68
C PRO A 29 0.24 7.95 13.22
N LEU A 30 -0.43 7.51 12.16
CA LEU A 30 -1.71 8.10 11.75
C LEU A 30 -2.85 7.55 12.62
N SER A 31 -3.82 8.41 12.91
CA SER A 31 -5.08 8.02 13.53
C SER A 31 -6.20 8.06 12.48
N PRO A 32 -7.02 7.00 12.34
CA PRO A 32 -6.96 5.74 13.10
C PRO A 32 -5.84 4.79 12.62
N PRO A 33 -5.36 3.84 13.46
CA PRO A 33 -4.31 2.88 13.08
C PRO A 33 -4.66 2.03 11.86
N ALA A 34 -5.94 1.72 11.68
CA ALA A 34 -6.44 0.96 10.53
C ALA A 34 -6.20 1.69 9.20
N LEU A 35 -6.28 3.03 9.19
CA LEU A 35 -5.98 3.84 8.02
C LEU A 35 -4.50 3.72 7.64
N GLN A 36 -3.61 3.80 8.63
CA GLN A 36 -2.17 3.62 8.39
C GLN A 36 -1.88 2.25 7.79
N ALA A 37 -2.46 1.19 8.37
CA ALA A 37 -2.28 -0.18 7.89
C ALA A 37 -2.79 -0.34 6.44
N GLY A 38 -3.95 0.24 6.13
CA GLY A 38 -4.51 0.23 4.77
C GLY A 38 -3.65 0.97 3.76
N ILE A 39 -3.13 2.15 4.12
CA ILE A 39 -2.18 2.91 3.29
C ILE A 39 -0.92 2.09 3.03
N VAL A 40 -0.32 1.52 4.09
CA VAL A 40 0.90 0.72 4.00
C VAL A 40 0.71 -0.48 3.07
N ALA A 41 -0.40 -1.22 3.22
CA ALA A 41 -0.73 -2.35 2.37
C ALA A 41 -0.97 -1.94 0.91
N ALA A 42 -1.71 -0.85 0.68
CA ALA A 42 -2.02 -0.38 -0.67
C ALA A 42 -0.78 0.10 -1.43
N VAL A 43 0.13 0.81 -0.77
CA VAL A 43 1.40 1.23 -1.36
C VAL A 43 2.28 0.03 -1.66
N ALA A 44 2.41 -0.91 -0.72
CA ALA A 44 3.20 -2.12 -0.91
C ALA A 44 2.68 -2.95 -2.10
N ALA A 45 1.36 -3.05 -2.28
CA ALA A 45 0.74 -3.78 -3.39
C ALA A 45 1.01 -3.16 -4.78
N ARG A 46 1.52 -1.92 -4.86
CA ARG A 46 1.92 -1.29 -6.13
C ARG A 46 3.39 -1.50 -6.49
N LEU A 47 4.19 -2.03 -5.58
CA LEU A 47 5.55 -2.42 -5.88
C LEU A 47 5.51 -3.78 -6.61
N LEU A 48 6.34 -3.95 -7.64
CA LEU A 48 6.49 -5.21 -8.35
C LEU A 48 7.38 -6.15 -7.51
N ASP A 49 6.81 -7.25 -7.01
CA ASP A 49 7.50 -8.28 -6.20
C ASP A 49 8.44 -7.77 -5.08
N PRO A 50 7.97 -6.91 -4.17
CA PRO A 50 8.81 -6.46 -3.06
C PRO A 50 9.01 -7.59 -2.04
N PRO A 51 10.25 -7.95 -1.65
CA PRO A 51 10.47 -8.82 -0.49
C PRO A 51 10.02 -8.14 0.82
N ALA A 52 10.01 -6.80 0.84
CA ALA A 52 9.60 -5.96 1.96
C ALA A 52 9.07 -4.60 1.46
N ALA A 53 8.35 -3.84 2.27
CA ALA A 53 8.04 -2.45 1.91
C ALA A 53 8.31 -1.55 3.11
N HIS A 54 9.20 -0.58 2.94
CA HIS A 54 9.56 0.38 3.98
C HIS A 54 8.91 1.71 3.66
N ILE A 55 7.99 2.14 4.51
CA ILE A 55 7.23 3.37 4.32
C ILE A 55 7.57 4.35 5.43
N ARG A 56 7.69 5.63 5.09
CA ARG A 56 7.97 6.70 6.05
C ARG A 56 7.34 8.02 5.66
N ASP A 57 7.42 8.96 6.59
CA ASP A 57 7.03 10.36 6.41
C ASP A 57 5.57 10.51 5.96
N LEU A 58 4.66 9.69 6.50
CA LEU A 58 3.23 9.80 6.19
C LEU A 58 2.68 11.11 6.75
N ALA A 59 2.10 11.94 5.89
CA ALA A 59 1.48 13.20 6.26
C ALA A 59 0.25 13.48 5.38
N PRO A 60 -0.76 14.22 5.89
CA PRO A 60 -1.84 14.72 5.06
C PRO A 60 -1.31 15.53 3.88
N SER A 61 -1.84 15.28 2.69
CA SER A 61 -1.53 16.05 1.48
C SER A 61 -2.35 17.35 1.42
N LEU A 62 -1.98 18.25 0.51
CA LEU A 62 -2.72 19.48 0.20
C LEU A 62 -3.93 19.23 -0.74
N ALA A 63 -4.30 17.97 -0.99
CA ALA A 63 -5.47 17.65 -1.81
C ALA A 63 -6.76 18.16 -1.14
N ARG A 64 -7.58 18.89 -1.90
CA ARG A 64 -8.77 19.61 -1.39
C ARG A 64 -9.83 18.74 -0.73
N ASN A 65 -9.82 17.44 -0.98
CA ASN A 65 -10.84 16.52 -0.47
C ASN A 65 -10.44 15.86 0.87
N GLY A 66 -9.29 16.18 1.47
CA GLY A 66 -8.95 15.74 2.84
C GLY A 66 -8.58 14.27 3.02
N HIS A 67 -8.69 13.44 1.98
CA HIS A 67 -8.40 11.99 2.04
C HIS A 67 -7.04 11.59 1.45
N GLY A 68 -6.24 12.58 1.05
CA GLY A 68 -4.94 12.35 0.42
C GLY A 68 -3.80 12.37 1.43
N TYR A 69 -2.83 11.47 1.29
CA TYR A 69 -1.62 11.42 2.09
C TYR A 69 -0.38 11.38 1.20
N CYS A 70 0.67 12.07 1.64
CA CYS A 70 2.00 11.99 1.07
C CYS A 70 2.85 11.05 1.91
N GLY A 71 3.85 10.42 1.29
CA GLY A 71 4.85 9.66 2.01
C GLY A 71 5.98 9.24 1.09
N LYS A 72 6.87 8.38 1.60
CA LYS A 72 7.94 7.78 0.80
C LYS A 72 8.01 6.28 1.03
N VAL A 73 8.35 5.53 -0.01
CA VAL A 73 8.46 4.07 0.00
C VAL A 73 9.80 3.60 -0.54
N SER A 74 10.37 2.56 0.07
CA SER A 74 11.50 1.81 -0.46
C SER A 74 11.13 0.31 -0.53
N PRO A 75 11.32 -0.38 -1.66
CA PRO A 75 10.98 -1.81 -1.84
C PRO A 75 11.83 -2.81 -1.06
N ASP A 76 12.91 -2.37 -0.43
CA ASP A 76 13.80 -3.24 0.36
C ASP A 76 14.54 -2.49 1.48
N GLY A 77 14.29 -1.18 1.61
CA GLY A 77 14.92 -0.31 2.61
C GLY A 77 16.35 0.10 2.25
N THR A 78 16.93 -0.47 1.19
CA THR A 78 18.27 -0.16 0.67
C THR A 78 18.22 0.74 -0.56
N ALA A 79 17.18 0.57 -1.39
CA ALA A 79 16.91 1.43 -2.52
C ALA A 79 16.46 2.83 -2.07
N PRO A 80 16.72 3.87 -2.87
CA PRO A 80 16.25 5.22 -2.59
C PRO A 80 14.74 5.25 -2.33
N PHE A 81 14.35 6.02 -1.32
CA PHE A 81 12.96 6.25 -0.98
C PHE A 81 12.27 7.05 -2.09
N GLN A 82 11.28 6.43 -2.71
CA GLN A 82 10.46 7.01 -3.77
C GLN A 82 9.26 7.73 -3.17
N PRO A 83 9.00 8.99 -3.53
CA PRO A 83 7.83 9.71 -3.03
C PRO A 83 6.56 9.13 -3.64
N PHE A 84 5.49 9.14 -2.85
CA PHE A 84 4.16 8.73 -3.30
C PHE A 84 3.07 9.66 -2.77
N HIS A 85 1.94 9.61 -3.46
CA HIS A 85 0.66 10.11 -2.97
C HIS A 85 -0.37 8.99 -3.00
N ILE A 86 -1.24 8.98 -2.00
CA ILE A 86 -2.33 8.03 -1.89
C ILE A 86 -3.61 8.76 -1.52
N ILE A 87 -4.72 8.36 -2.13
CA ILE A 87 -6.07 8.79 -1.74
C ILE A 87 -6.77 7.58 -1.12
N ALA A 88 -7.27 7.75 0.10
CA ALA A 88 -8.12 6.76 0.78
C ALA A 88 -9.59 7.09 0.51
N GLY A 89 -10.25 6.31 -0.36
CA GLY A 89 -11.68 6.45 -0.63
C GLY A 89 -12.54 6.11 0.59
N GLU A 90 -13.73 6.70 0.65
CA GLU A 90 -14.70 6.41 1.72
C GLU A 90 -15.24 4.97 1.68
N ASP A 91 -15.17 4.34 0.51
CA ASP A 91 -15.50 2.93 0.26
C ASP A 91 -14.38 1.96 0.67
N GLY A 92 -13.29 2.48 1.24
CA GLY A 92 -12.09 1.70 1.58
C GLY A 92 -11.18 1.41 0.39
N SER A 93 -11.43 1.99 -0.78
CA SER A 93 -10.54 1.90 -1.93
C SER A 93 -9.29 2.79 -1.77
N TYR A 94 -8.21 2.42 -2.44
CA TYR A 94 -6.97 3.21 -2.44
C TYR A 94 -6.48 3.48 -3.86
N ALA A 95 -6.29 4.76 -4.17
CA ALA A 95 -5.61 5.19 -5.38
C ALA A 95 -4.19 5.63 -5.03
N VAL A 96 -3.19 4.97 -5.61
CA VAL A 96 -1.77 5.17 -5.27
C VAL A 96 -1.01 5.62 -6.50
N LEU A 97 -0.24 6.70 -6.34
CA LEU A 97 0.75 7.19 -7.29
C LEU A 97 2.12 7.16 -6.63
N ILE A 98 3.01 6.26 -7.09
CA ILE A 98 4.42 6.24 -6.70
C ILE A 98 5.21 6.88 -7.83
N LEU A 99 6.12 7.81 -7.51
CA LEU A 99 7.04 8.37 -8.49
C LEU A 99 8.33 7.54 -8.49
N PRO A 100 8.55 6.67 -9.50
CA PRO A 100 9.78 5.88 -9.57
C PRO A 100 10.99 6.79 -9.75
N GLU A 101 12.18 6.34 -9.37
CA GLU A 101 13.40 7.12 -9.58
C GLU A 101 13.64 7.39 -11.08
N LYS A 102 13.35 6.40 -11.92
CA LYS A 102 13.55 6.45 -13.37
C LYS A 102 12.29 5.97 -14.10
N GLY A 103 12.06 6.53 -15.29
CA GLY A 103 10.91 6.23 -16.12
C GLY A 103 9.61 6.86 -15.64
N ASP A 104 8.53 6.44 -16.30
CA ASP A 104 7.17 6.90 -16.07
C ASP A 104 6.46 5.96 -15.07
N PRO A 105 5.68 6.50 -14.13
CA PRO A 105 4.73 5.69 -13.39
C PRO A 105 3.68 5.06 -14.32
N PRO A 106 3.06 3.93 -13.92
CA PRO A 106 2.08 3.24 -14.74
C PRO A 106 0.93 4.16 -15.18
N GLY A 107 0.76 4.31 -16.50
CA GLY A 107 -0.34 5.08 -17.09
C GLY A 107 -0.23 6.61 -16.95
N LEU A 108 0.92 7.14 -16.51
CA LEU A 108 1.10 8.58 -16.30
C LEU A 108 2.53 9.02 -16.63
N ALA A 109 2.66 9.99 -17.53
CA ALA A 109 3.98 10.58 -17.84
C ALA A 109 4.62 11.17 -16.58
N ARG A 110 5.93 10.96 -16.40
CA ARG A 110 6.68 11.41 -15.23
C ARG A 110 6.49 12.90 -14.93
N ALA A 111 6.52 13.74 -15.96
CA ALA A 111 6.33 15.19 -15.80
C ALA A 111 4.99 15.52 -15.14
N ASN A 112 3.91 14.83 -15.54
CA ASN A 112 2.59 15.00 -14.96
C ASN A 112 2.53 14.45 -13.53
N ALA A 113 3.19 13.32 -13.26
CA ALA A 113 3.30 12.76 -11.91
C ALA A 113 4.02 13.72 -10.95
N VAL A 114 5.15 14.29 -11.39
CA VAL A 114 5.88 15.32 -10.63
C VAL A 114 4.99 16.52 -10.36
N GLN A 115 4.32 17.04 -11.38
CA GLN A 115 3.42 18.19 -11.22
C GLN A 115 2.28 17.90 -10.23
N LEU A 116 1.64 16.73 -10.31
CA LEU A 116 0.58 16.34 -9.37
C LEU A 116 1.11 16.25 -7.95
N LEU A 117 2.25 15.57 -7.74
CA LEU A 117 2.83 15.41 -6.41
C LEU A 117 3.29 16.75 -5.81
N THR A 118 3.83 17.66 -6.61
CA THR A 118 4.13 19.04 -6.17
C THR A 118 2.86 19.78 -5.78
N ASN A 119 1.79 19.71 -6.59
CA ASN A 119 0.51 20.34 -6.28
C ASN A 119 -0.15 19.78 -5.01
N PHE A 120 0.05 18.50 -4.73
CA PHE A 120 -0.40 17.86 -3.49
C PHE A 120 0.52 18.12 -2.29
N GLY A 121 1.63 18.84 -2.48
CA GLY A 121 2.61 19.14 -1.44
C GLY A 121 3.45 17.93 -1.03
N CYS A 122 3.51 16.87 -1.84
CA CYS A 122 4.31 15.68 -1.58
C CYS A 122 5.76 15.81 -2.07
N LEU A 123 6.02 16.80 -2.94
CA LEU A 123 7.35 17.20 -3.39
C LEU A 123 7.56 18.67 -3.03
N HIS A 124 8.66 18.96 -2.34
CA HIS A 124 9.10 20.29 -1.95
C HIS A 124 10.62 20.38 -2.10
#